data_AF-A0A0F2SA12-F1
#
_entry.id   AF-A0A0F2SA12-F1
#
_cell.length_a   1.000
_cell.length_b   1.000
_cell.length_c   1.000
_cell.angle_alpha   90.00
_cell.angle_beta   90.00
_cell.angle_gamma   90.00
#
_symmetry.space_group_name_H-M   'P 1'
#
loop_
_entity.id
_entity.type
_entity.pdbx_description
1 polymer ?
#
loop_
_entity_poly.entity_id
_entity_poly.type
_entity_poly.pdbx_seq_one_letter_code
_entity_poly.pdbx_strand_id
1 'polypeptide(L)'
;NEKDLLSDPKELAEHNMLVDLGRNDLGRISKFGTVKVENYLSIERFSHVMHIGSTVRGEIRDDKNALDALDAVLPAGTLSGAPKIRACEIINELENNKRGIYGGAIGYIDFTGNLDTCIAIRIAFKKNGKVFVRSGAGIVADSVPENEYQECINKAQAVMNALKLSEEEID
;
A
#
# COMPACT_ATOMS: atom_id res chain seq x y z
N ASN A 1 15.57 2.76 -15.62
CA ASN A 1 16.45 3.73 -14.91
C ASN A 1 15.61 4.82 -14.26
N GLU A 2 16.16 5.58 -13.30
CA GLU A 2 15.43 6.64 -12.58
C GLU A 2 14.74 7.65 -13.49
N LYS A 3 15.44 8.09 -14.55
CA LYS A 3 14.87 9.00 -15.56
C LYS A 3 13.65 8.40 -16.24
N ASP A 4 13.67 7.11 -16.53
CA ASP A 4 12.55 6.43 -17.20
C ASP A 4 11.32 6.44 -16.28
N LEU A 5 11.51 6.11 -15.00
CA LEU A 5 10.43 6.07 -13.99
C LEU A 5 9.79 7.45 -13.79
N LEU A 6 10.60 8.52 -13.69
CA LEU A 6 10.10 9.90 -13.55
C LEU A 6 9.54 10.49 -14.85
N SER A 7 9.71 9.81 -15.97
CA SER A 7 9.18 10.24 -17.27
C SER A 7 7.97 9.43 -17.73
N ASP A 8 7.64 8.34 -17.04
CA ASP A 8 6.54 7.47 -17.41
C ASP A 8 5.20 8.13 -17.06
N PRO A 9 4.40 8.55 -18.05
CA PRO A 9 3.14 9.23 -17.80
C PRO A 9 2.12 8.34 -17.09
N LYS A 10 2.19 7.01 -17.23
CA LYS A 10 1.30 6.07 -16.53
C LYS A 10 1.60 6.07 -15.04
N GLU A 11 2.87 5.81 -14.68
CA GLU A 11 3.31 5.77 -13.28
C GLU A 11 3.07 7.11 -12.56
N LEU A 12 3.33 8.23 -13.25
CA LEU A 12 3.05 9.56 -12.69
C LEU A 12 1.56 9.80 -12.47
N ALA A 13 0.69 9.38 -13.40
CA ALA A 13 -0.75 9.55 -13.26
C ALA A 13 -1.30 8.70 -12.10
N GLU A 14 -0.87 7.45 -11.99
CA GLU A 14 -1.23 6.55 -10.88
C GLU A 14 -0.76 7.13 -9.54
N HIS A 15 0.49 7.57 -9.48
CA HIS A 15 1.06 8.16 -8.26
C HIS A 15 0.31 9.43 -7.84
N ASN A 16 0.01 10.33 -8.77
CA ASN A 16 -0.73 11.57 -8.48
C ASN A 16 -2.12 11.29 -7.93
N MET A 17 -2.82 10.33 -8.52
CA MET A 17 -4.13 9.91 -8.03
C MET A 17 -4.07 9.42 -6.58
N LEU A 18 -3.02 8.68 -6.21
CA LEU A 18 -2.82 8.18 -4.85
C LEU A 18 -2.40 9.28 -3.87
N VAL A 19 -1.60 10.26 -4.30
CA VAL A 19 -1.28 11.45 -3.50
C VAL A 19 -2.55 12.24 -3.19
N ASP A 20 -3.41 12.46 -4.18
CA ASP A 20 -4.68 13.16 -3.98
C ASP A 20 -5.67 12.38 -3.12
N LEU A 21 -5.68 11.06 -3.22
CA LEU A 21 -6.44 10.22 -2.30
C LEU A 21 -5.92 10.36 -0.86
N GLY A 22 -4.60 10.33 -0.66
CA GLY A 22 -3.98 10.55 0.65
C GLY A 22 -4.28 11.93 1.24
N ARG A 23 -4.30 12.98 0.40
CA ARG A 23 -4.73 14.32 0.81
C ARG A 23 -6.20 14.36 1.24
N ASN A 24 -7.08 13.68 0.50
CA ASN A 24 -8.49 13.58 0.86
C ASN A 24 -8.69 12.82 2.18
N ASP A 25 -7.99 11.70 2.35
CA ASP A 25 -8.08 10.87 3.56
C ASP A 25 -7.64 11.64 4.80
N LEU A 26 -6.48 12.30 4.75
CA LEU A 26 -5.98 13.14 5.84
C LEU A 26 -6.83 14.40 6.04
N GLY A 27 -7.41 14.95 4.97
CA GLY A 27 -8.27 16.14 5.04
C GLY A 27 -9.48 15.97 5.95
N ARG A 28 -10.00 14.75 6.09
CA ARG A 28 -11.15 14.45 6.97
C ARG A 28 -10.84 14.58 8.46
N ILE A 29 -9.58 14.35 8.84
CA ILE A 29 -9.15 14.25 10.25
C ILE A 29 -8.11 15.32 10.65
N SER A 30 -7.66 16.15 9.71
CA SER A 30 -6.68 17.21 9.96
C SER A 30 -7.33 18.59 10.18
N LYS A 31 -6.64 19.47 10.90
CA LYS A 31 -7.02 20.88 11.05
C LYS A 31 -7.04 21.56 9.68
N PHE A 32 -7.99 22.49 9.49
CA PHE A 32 -8.15 23.19 8.23
C PHE A 32 -6.85 23.90 7.79
N GLY A 33 -6.46 23.72 6.53
CA GLY A 33 -5.25 24.34 5.96
C GLY A 33 -3.92 23.67 6.35
N THR A 34 -3.93 22.58 7.12
CA THR A 34 -2.69 21.92 7.57
C THR A 34 -2.21 20.78 6.66
N VAL A 35 -3.09 20.19 5.85
CA VAL A 35 -2.72 19.10 4.92
C VAL A 35 -1.84 19.64 3.79
N LYS A 36 -0.62 19.12 3.70
CA LYS A 36 0.40 19.51 2.71
C LYS A 36 1.11 18.29 2.17
N VAL A 37 1.56 18.40 0.91
CA VAL A 37 2.51 17.45 0.32
C VAL A 37 3.91 18.00 0.63
N GLU A 38 4.64 17.36 1.53
CA GLU A 38 5.98 17.81 1.95
C GLU A 38 7.05 17.39 0.95
N ASN A 39 7.02 16.13 0.52
CA ASN A 39 7.88 15.59 -0.52
C ASN A 39 7.01 15.09 -1.66
N TYR A 40 7.32 15.49 -2.89
CA TYR A 40 6.56 15.11 -4.08
C TYR A 40 7.50 14.48 -5.11
N LEU A 41 7.06 13.37 -5.72
CA LEU A 41 7.80 12.61 -6.74
C LEU A 41 9.28 12.37 -6.38
N SER A 42 9.54 12.01 -5.13
CA SER A 42 10.88 11.71 -4.63
C SER A 42 11.23 10.26 -4.91
N ILE A 43 12.48 9.96 -5.26
CA ILE A 43 12.92 8.60 -5.55
C ILE A 43 13.39 7.92 -4.29
N GLU A 44 12.65 6.90 -3.87
CA GLU A 44 12.98 6.05 -2.73
C GLU A 44 13.78 4.84 -3.22
N ARG A 45 15.01 4.69 -2.70
CA ARG A 45 15.93 3.61 -3.09
C ARG A 45 15.95 2.51 -2.04
N PHE A 46 15.57 1.31 -2.44
CA PHE A 46 15.67 0.09 -1.64
C PHE A 46 16.72 -0.84 -2.24
N SER A 47 17.04 -1.92 -1.52
CA SER A 47 18.14 -2.84 -1.86
C SER A 47 18.08 -3.40 -3.29
N HIS A 48 16.88 -3.57 -3.87
CA HIS A 48 16.68 -4.19 -5.18
C HIS A 48 15.72 -3.44 -6.10
N VAL A 49 15.09 -2.35 -5.63
CA VAL A 49 14.06 -1.60 -6.37
C VAL A 49 14.11 -0.11 -6.03
N MET A 50 13.60 0.72 -6.94
CA MET A 50 13.34 2.14 -6.69
C MET A 50 11.86 2.41 -6.90
N HIS A 51 11.25 3.22 -6.04
CA HIS A 51 9.85 3.64 -6.19
C HIS A 51 9.76 5.17 -6.21
N ILE A 52 8.71 5.69 -6.86
CA ILE A 52 8.28 7.06 -6.65
C ILE A 52 7.56 7.12 -5.29
N GLY A 53 8.01 8.02 -4.43
CA GLY A 53 7.46 8.28 -3.11
C GLY A 53 6.97 9.71 -2.99
N SER A 54 5.96 9.91 -2.14
CA SER A 54 5.53 11.24 -1.73
C SER A 54 5.03 11.21 -0.29
N THR A 55 5.23 12.32 0.41
CA THR A 55 4.85 12.47 1.82
C THR A 55 3.71 13.46 1.92
N VAL A 56 2.57 13.00 2.43
CA VAL A 56 1.43 13.87 2.77
C VAL A 56 1.35 13.95 4.28
N ARG A 57 1.29 15.17 4.82
CA ARG A 57 1.25 15.44 6.26
C ARG A 57 0.11 16.40 6.58
N GLY A 58 -0.53 16.20 7.72
CA GLY A 58 -1.48 17.15 8.31
C GLY A 58 -1.30 17.22 9.82
N GLU A 59 -1.87 18.25 10.44
CA GLU A 59 -1.97 18.32 11.90
C GLU A 59 -3.33 17.77 12.30
N ILE A 60 -3.37 16.72 13.11
CA ILE A 60 -4.63 16.09 13.53
C ILE A 60 -5.50 17.08 14.31
N ARG A 61 -6.82 17.01 14.12
CA ARG A 61 -7.77 17.85 14.88
C ARG A 61 -7.75 17.49 16.37
N ASP A 62 -8.08 18.47 17.20
CA ASP A 62 -8.05 18.30 18.67
C ASP A 62 -9.13 17.31 19.18
N ASP A 63 -10.15 17.00 18.36
CA ASP A 63 -11.19 16.01 18.65
C ASP A 63 -10.90 14.62 18.05
N LYS A 64 -9.68 14.37 17.57
CA LYS A 64 -9.26 13.15 16.88
C LYS A 64 -7.98 12.57 17.47
N ASN A 65 -7.81 11.26 17.33
CA ASN A 65 -6.63 10.55 17.84
C ASN A 65 -6.00 9.66 16.74
N ALA A 66 -4.91 8.98 17.10
CA ALA A 66 -4.16 8.15 16.16
C ALA A 66 -5.00 7.01 15.52
N LEU A 67 -6.01 6.48 16.21
CA LEU A 67 -6.89 5.46 15.65
C LEU A 67 -7.85 6.06 14.61
N ASP A 68 -8.32 7.29 14.80
CA ASP A 68 -9.07 8.01 13.76
C ASP A 68 -8.21 8.22 12.50
N ALA A 69 -6.91 8.49 12.68
CA ALA A 69 -5.97 8.62 11.55
C ALA A 69 -5.81 7.30 10.80
N LEU A 70 -5.69 6.18 11.53
CA LEU A 70 -5.60 4.85 10.93
C LEU A 70 -6.86 4.49 10.14
N ASP A 71 -8.05 4.72 10.71
CA ASP A 71 -9.34 4.46 10.07
C ASP A 71 -9.57 5.33 8.82
N ALA A 72 -9.12 6.60 8.87
CA ALA A 72 -9.23 7.49 7.72
C ALA A 72 -8.36 7.05 6.54
N VAL A 73 -7.19 6.45 6.79
CA VAL A 73 -6.22 6.10 5.73
C VAL A 73 -6.44 4.68 5.21
N LEU A 74 -6.88 3.74 6.04
CA LEU A 74 -7.06 2.35 5.63
C LEU A 74 -8.44 2.06 4.99
N PRO A 75 -8.52 1.07 4.07
CA PRO A 75 -7.40 0.42 3.41
C PRO A 75 -6.62 1.41 2.55
N ALA A 76 -5.31 1.18 2.43
CA ALA A 76 -4.44 2.07 1.68
C ALA A 76 -4.86 2.13 0.20
N GLY A 77 -4.83 3.34 -0.37
CA GLY A 77 -5.17 3.58 -1.78
C GLY A 77 -4.44 2.66 -2.76
N THR A 78 -3.18 2.36 -2.48
CA THR A 78 -2.32 1.47 -3.28
C THR A 78 -2.79 0.02 -3.32
N LEU A 79 -3.63 -0.39 -2.36
CA LEU A 79 -4.17 -1.76 -2.26
C LEU A 79 -5.68 -1.80 -2.50
N SER A 80 -6.36 -0.65 -2.57
CA SER A 80 -7.77 -0.57 -2.94
C SER A 80 -7.96 -0.06 -4.37
N GLY A 81 -7.45 1.12 -4.68
CA GLY A 81 -7.76 1.92 -5.87
C GLY A 81 -8.51 3.22 -5.53
N ALA A 82 -8.88 3.97 -6.57
CA ALA A 82 -9.62 5.22 -6.46
C ALA A 82 -10.77 5.27 -7.50
N PRO A 83 -12.00 5.67 -7.12
CA PRO A 83 -12.47 6.02 -5.77
C PRO A 83 -12.44 4.83 -4.80
N LYS A 84 -11.91 5.05 -3.57
CA LYS A 84 -11.57 3.98 -2.61
C LYS A 84 -12.72 2.99 -2.34
N ILE A 85 -13.91 3.50 -2.01
CA ILE A 85 -15.06 2.66 -1.65
C ILE A 85 -15.46 1.78 -2.84
N ARG A 86 -15.62 2.37 -4.03
CA ARG A 86 -16.02 1.61 -5.22
C ARG A 86 -14.98 0.58 -5.62
N ALA A 87 -13.69 0.93 -5.50
CA ALA A 87 -12.61 0.00 -5.80
C ALA A 87 -12.62 -1.21 -4.83
N CYS A 88 -12.86 -0.97 -3.53
CA CYS A 88 -13.03 -2.05 -2.55
C CYS A 88 -14.24 -2.94 -2.84
N GLU A 89 -15.36 -2.39 -3.31
CA GLU A 89 -16.54 -3.16 -3.71
C GLU A 89 -16.22 -4.08 -4.89
N ILE A 90 -15.60 -3.54 -5.95
CA ILE A 90 -15.17 -4.33 -7.13
C ILE A 90 -14.22 -5.45 -6.71
N ILE A 91 -13.23 -5.13 -5.87
CA ILE A 91 -12.31 -6.14 -5.32
C ILE A 91 -13.10 -7.24 -4.60
N ASN A 92 -14.09 -6.89 -3.78
CA ASN A 92 -14.89 -7.86 -3.05
C ASN A 92 -15.85 -8.66 -3.94
N GLU A 93 -16.32 -8.09 -5.06
CA GLU A 93 -17.11 -8.78 -6.09
C GLU A 93 -16.25 -9.81 -6.85
N LEU A 94 -14.99 -9.47 -7.15
CA LEU A 94 -14.08 -10.29 -7.95
C LEU A 94 -13.29 -11.31 -7.12
N GLU A 95 -12.84 -10.93 -5.92
CA GLU A 95 -12.14 -11.83 -5.02
C GLU A 95 -13.15 -12.69 -4.25
N ASN A 96 -13.25 -13.96 -4.62
CA ASN A 96 -14.16 -14.91 -3.97
C ASN A 96 -13.67 -15.37 -2.57
N ASN A 97 -12.91 -14.53 -1.86
CA ASN A 97 -12.43 -14.77 -0.51
C ASN A 97 -12.07 -13.46 0.22
N LYS A 98 -12.05 -13.50 1.56
CA LYS A 98 -11.59 -12.37 2.37
C LYS A 98 -10.06 -12.21 2.27
N ARG A 99 -9.58 -10.97 2.18
CA ARG A 99 -8.14 -10.63 2.17
C ARG A 99 -7.40 -10.95 3.48
N GLY A 100 -8.12 -10.98 4.59
CA GLY A 100 -7.52 -11.19 5.90
C GLY A 100 -6.58 -10.04 6.23
N ILE A 101 -5.32 -10.34 6.55
CA ILE A 101 -4.33 -9.31 6.86
C ILE A 101 -3.79 -8.60 5.61
N TYR A 102 -3.90 -9.17 4.41
CA TYR A 102 -3.35 -8.58 3.20
C TYR A 102 -4.00 -7.23 2.87
N GLY A 103 -3.17 -6.19 2.72
CA GLY A 103 -3.62 -4.82 2.52
C GLY A 103 -4.17 -4.12 3.77
N GLY A 104 -4.13 -4.78 4.94
CA GLY A 104 -4.34 -4.16 6.24
C GLY A 104 -3.09 -3.42 6.74
N ALA A 105 -3.01 -3.21 8.04
CA ALA A 105 -1.86 -2.57 8.70
C ALA A 105 -1.22 -3.48 9.75
N ILE A 106 0.11 -3.38 9.88
CA ILE A 106 0.92 -4.01 10.92
C ILE A 106 1.77 -2.91 11.55
N GLY A 107 1.79 -2.85 12.88
CA GLY A 107 2.52 -1.80 13.59
C GLY A 107 2.24 -1.78 15.08
N TYR A 108 2.42 -0.63 15.70
CA TYR A 108 2.17 -0.43 17.12
C TYR A 108 1.40 0.86 17.39
N ILE A 109 0.79 0.89 18.57
CA ILE A 109 0.27 2.09 19.22
C ILE A 109 0.85 2.13 20.63
N ASP A 110 1.29 3.28 21.09
CA ASP A 110 1.79 3.46 22.45
C ASP A 110 0.80 4.22 23.35
N PHE A 111 1.09 4.23 24.65
CA PHE A 111 0.24 4.90 25.65
C PHE A 111 0.34 6.43 25.62
N THR A 112 1.25 6.99 24.82
CA THR A 112 1.38 8.44 24.63
C THR A 112 0.63 8.93 23.40
N GLY A 113 -0.03 8.02 22.67
CA GLY A 113 -0.84 8.34 21.49
C GLY A 113 -0.07 8.26 20.18
N ASN A 114 1.19 7.80 20.16
CA ASN A 114 1.90 7.57 18.91
C ASN A 114 1.43 6.28 18.27
N LEU A 115 1.39 6.27 16.94
CA LEU A 115 1.07 5.12 16.12
C LEU A 115 2.01 5.12 14.92
N ASP A 116 2.59 3.97 14.65
CA ASP A 116 3.35 3.73 13.44
C ASP A 116 2.96 2.37 12.86
N THR A 117 2.61 2.36 11.58
CA THR A 117 2.11 1.19 10.89
C THR A 117 2.61 1.15 9.46
N CYS A 118 2.94 -0.05 8.99
CA CYS A 118 3.16 -0.33 7.58
C CYS A 118 1.96 -1.09 6.99
N ILE A 119 1.82 -1.01 5.67
CA ILE A 119 0.82 -1.82 4.95
C ILE A 119 1.27 -3.27 4.93
N ALA A 120 0.35 -4.17 5.23
CA ALA A 120 0.55 -5.62 5.22
C ALA A 120 0.66 -6.19 3.80
N ILE A 121 1.81 -5.94 3.16
CA ILE A 121 2.22 -6.47 1.85
C ILE A 121 3.60 -7.12 1.93
N ARG A 122 3.92 -7.99 0.97
CA ARG A 122 5.18 -8.77 0.98
C ARG A 122 5.36 -9.56 2.28
N ILE A 123 4.27 -10.15 2.76
CA ILE A 123 4.23 -10.96 3.98
C ILE A 123 3.83 -12.40 3.67
N ALA A 124 4.24 -13.31 4.55
CA ALA A 124 3.70 -14.66 4.66
C ALA A 124 2.96 -14.79 5.99
N PHE A 125 1.80 -15.47 6.00
CA PHE A 125 1.11 -15.79 7.25
C PHE A 125 0.62 -17.23 7.29
N LYS A 126 0.69 -17.85 8.48
CA LYS A 126 0.27 -19.23 8.69
C LYS A 126 -1.12 -19.27 9.32
N LYS A 127 -2.02 -20.04 8.74
CA LYS A 127 -3.36 -20.31 9.29
C LYS A 127 -3.78 -21.73 8.96
N ASN A 128 -4.29 -22.48 9.94
CA ASN A 128 -4.80 -23.84 9.76
C ASN A 128 -3.81 -24.77 9.05
N GLY A 129 -2.53 -24.74 9.44
CA GLY A 129 -1.48 -25.56 8.85
C GLY A 129 -1.01 -25.16 7.45
N LYS A 130 -1.55 -24.08 6.88
CA LYS A 130 -1.14 -23.56 5.56
C LYS A 130 -0.47 -22.20 5.68
N VAL A 131 0.56 -21.96 4.87
CA VAL A 131 1.18 -20.65 4.70
C VAL A 131 0.57 -19.96 3.47
N PHE A 132 0.25 -18.69 3.61
CA PHE A 132 -0.36 -17.87 2.58
C PHE A 132 0.58 -16.72 2.24
N VAL A 133 0.82 -16.53 0.94
CA VAL A 133 1.49 -15.35 0.37
C VAL A 133 0.50 -14.74 -0.62
N ARG A 134 0.24 -13.44 -0.47
CA ARG A 134 -0.67 -12.70 -1.36
C ARG A 134 0.06 -11.53 -1.99
N SER A 135 -0.30 -11.25 -3.23
CA SER A 135 0.27 -10.19 -4.06
C SER A 135 -0.80 -9.68 -5.02
N GLY A 136 -0.58 -8.48 -5.56
CA GLY A 136 -1.51 -7.77 -6.41
C GLY A 136 -0.81 -6.68 -7.22
N ALA A 137 -1.51 -6.18 -8.23
CA ALA A 137 -1.09 -5.10 -9.11
C ALA A 137 -2.19 -4.04 -9.20
N GLY A 138 -1.80 -2.80 -9.51
CA GLY A 138 -2.72 -1.72 -9.80
C GLY A 138 -3.25 -1.90 -11.23
N ILE A 139 -4.57 -1.84 -11.41
CA ILE A 139 -5.19 -1.98 -12.73
C ILE A 139 -5.70 -0.62 -13.17
N VAL A 140 -5.19 -0.13 -14.31
CA VAL A 140 -5.65 1.08 -14.98
C VAL A 140 -6.16 0.75 -16.39
N ALA A 141 -6.71 1.76 -17.09
CA ALA A 141 -7.29 1.58 -18.41
C ALA A 141 -6.32 0.97 -19.43
N ASP A 142 -5.04 1.31 -19.34
CA ASP A 142 -3.99 0.87 -20.26
C ASP A 142 -3.22 -0.36 -19.75
N SER A 143 -3.68 -1.00 -18.67
CA SER A 143 -3.05 -2.21 -18.13
C SER A 143 -3.14 -3.38 -19.11
N VAL A 144 -2.03 -4.13 -19.23
CA VAL A 144 -1.95 -5.34 -20.05
C VAL A 144 -2.05 -6.56 -19.13
N PRO A 145 -3.09 -7.39 -19.22
CA PRO A 145 -3.37 -8.46 -18.24
C PRO A 145 -2.17 -9.38 -17.95
N GLU A 146 -1.43 -9.77 -18.98
CA GLU A 146 -0.26 -10.65 -18.86
C GLU A 146 0.87 -10.00 -18.06
N ASN A 147 1.08 -8.70 -18.27
CA ASN A 147 2.11 -7.94 -17.55
C ASN A 147 1.73 -7.80 -16.06
N GLU A 148 0.48 -7.46 -15.77
CA GLU A 148 0.00 -7.29 -14.39
C GLU A 148 0.03 -8.62 -13.61
N TYR A 149 -0.31 -9.72 -14.29
CA TYR A 149 -0.19 -11.07 -13.72
C TYR A 149 1.26 -11.42 -13.40
N GLN A 150 2.18 -11.15 -14.33
CA GLN A 150 3.60 -11.40 -14.11
C GLN A 150 4.16 -10.52 -12.98
N GLU A 151 3.71 -9.27 -12.86
CA GLU A 151 4.07 -8.38 -11.76
C GLU A 151 3.63 -8.95 -10.40
N CYS A 152 2.40 -9.49 -10.32
CA CYS A 152 1.90 -10.13 -9.11
C CYS A 152 2.82 -11.30 -8.69
N ILE A 153 3.23 -12.14 -9.64
CA ILE A 153 4.17 -13.25 -9.41
C ILE A 153 5.51 -12.70 -8.90
N ASN A 154 6.09 -11.71 -9.59
CA ASN A 154 7.39 -11.14 -9.23
C ASN A 154 7.39 -10.56 -7.81
N LYS A 155 6.32 -9.86 -7.42
CA LYS A 155 6.14 -9.32 -6.06
C LYS A 155 6.02 -10.41 -4.99
N ALA A 156 5.37 -11.53 -5.30
CA ALA A 156 5.26 -12.67 -4.39
C ALA A 156 6.57 -13.47 -4.30
N GLN A 157 7.36 -13.50 -5.38
CA GLN A 157 8.55 -14.32 -5.52
C GLN A 157 9.58 -14.07 -4.42
N ALA A 158 9.75 -12.82 -3.99
CA ALA A 158 10.68 -12.48 -2.90
C ALA A 158 10.35 -13.23 -1.60
N VAL A 159 9.08 -13.26 -1.22
CA VAL A 159 8.61 -13.97 -0.01
C VAL A 159 8.67 -15.48 -0.21
N MET A 160 8.28 -15.96 -1.40
CA MET A 160 8.33 -17.38 -1.72
C MET A 160 9.76 -17.94 -1.73
N ASN A 161 10.72 -17.18 -2.21
CA ASN A 161 12.14 -17.57 -2.19
C ASN A 161 12.67 -17.63 -0.77
N ALA A 162 12.32 -16.66 0.09
CA ALA A 162 12.71 -16.68 1.49
C ALA A 162 12.17 -17.92 2.22
N LEU A 163 10.93 -18.32 1.93
CA LEU A 163 10.33 -19.55 2.48
C LEU A 163 11.08 -20.81 2.02
N LYS A 164 11.40 -20.92 0.72
CA LYS A 164 12.15 -22.07 0.17
C LYS A 164 13.54 -22.20 0.77
N LEU A 165 14.29 -21.09 0.84
CA LEU A 165 15.62 -21.08 1.45
C LEU A 165 15.57 -21.51 2.92
N SER A 166 14.51 -21.14 3.65
CA SER A 166 14.34 -21.57 5.04
C SER A 166 13.98 -23.04 5.21
N GLU A 167 13.42 -23.70 4.19
CA GLU A 167 13.19 -25.15 4.19
C GLU A 167 14.49 -25.90 3.89
N GLU A 168 15.33 -25.37 3.01
CA GLU A 168 16.63 -25.96 2.63
C GLU A 168 17.68 -25.92 3.75
N GLU A 169 17.57 -25.01 4.73
CA GLU A 169 18.47 -24.93 5.91
C GLU A 169 18.11 -25.91 7.04
N ILE A 170 16.99 -26.64 6.94
CA ILE A 170 16.52 -27.59 7.96
C ILE A 170 16.95 -29.04 7.66
N ASP A 171 17.54 -29.29 6.48
CA ASP A 171 18.19 -30.56 6.09
C ASP A 171 19.73 -30.50 6.20
#